data_AF-A0A2G6APR3-F1
#
_entry.id   AF-A0A2G6APR3-F1
#
_cell.length_a   1.000
_cell.length_b   1.000
_cell.length_c   1.000
_cell.angle_alpha   90.00
_cell.angle_beta   90.00
_cell.angle_gamma   90.00
#
_symmetry.space_group_name_H-M   'P 1'
#
loop_
_entity.id
_entity.type
_entity.pdbx_description
1 polymer ?
#
loop_
_entity_poly.entity_id
_entity_poly.type
_entity_poly.pdbx_seq_one_letter_code
_entity_poly.pdbx_strand_id
1 'polypeptide(L)'
;MVCARTFTQIAFVVEDSGVSAASFGELLNLDIPPKIKFWARALTQVTYKGEATEADVVFTAFKTPTIEVELIQPGESPNVWKDHLEKHGEGVHHISLELDNLQERLSDCQEKGYDVIQQGEYWNGHS
;
A
#
# COMPACT_ATOMS: atom_id res chain seq x y z
N MET A 1 -16.74 -9.05 -15.23
CA MET A 1 -16.81 -7.59 -15.03
C MET A 1 -16.20 -7.32 -13.67
N VAL A 2 -15.21 -6.42 -13.56
CA VAL A 2 -14.54 -6.17 -12.27
C VAL A 2 -15.55 -5.46 -11.36
N CYS A 3 -16.25 -6.20 -10.51
CA CYS A 3 -17.16 -5.65 -9.53
C CYS A 3 -16.36 -5.26 -8.29
N ALA A 4 -15.66 -4.13 -8.38
CA ALA A 4 -15.23 -3.38 -7.20
C ALA A 4 -16.07 -2.10 -7.18
N ARG A 5 -16.81 -1.87 -6.09
CA ARG A 5 -17.74 -0.73 -6.00
C ARG A 5 -17.30 0.35 -5.03
N THR A 6 -16.26 0.09 -4.25
CA THR A 6 -15.82 0.98 -3.16
C THR A 6 -14.33 1.28 -3.31
N PHE A 7 -14.01 2.57 -3.44
CA PHE A 7 -12.66 3.07 -3.22
C PHE A 7 -12.44 3.21 -1.72
N THR A 8 -11.44 2.51 -1.19
CA THR A 8 -11.19 2.47 0.25
C THR A 8 -10.02 3.33 0.66
N GLN A 9 -9.04 3.51 -0.22
CA GLN A 9 -7.78 4.14 0.14
C GLN A 9 -7.16 4.90 -1.04
N ILE A 10 -6.48 6.00 -0.72
CA ILE A 10 -5.46 6.61 -1.58
C ILE A 10 -4.13 6.57 -0.84
N ALA A 11 -3.10 6.04 -1.51
CA ALA A 11 -1.79 5.86 -0.92
C ALA A 11 -0.76 6.81 -1.53
N PHE A 12 0.02 7.45 -0.67
CA PHE A 12 1.14 8.30 -1.01
C PHE A 12 2.44 7.63 -0.61
N VAL A 13 3.40 7.59 -1.52
CA VAL A 13 4.78 7.24 -1.19
C VAL A 13 5.53 8.51 -0.81
N VAL A 14 6.25 8.46 0.30
CA VAL A 14 6.92 9.61 0.93
C VAL A 14 8.32 9.23 1.40
N GLU A 15 9.24 10.20 1.44
CA GLU A 15 10.60 10.01 1.97
C GLU A 15 10.60 9.91 3.49
N ASP A 16 9.82 10.77 4.16
CA ASP A 16 9.66 10.79 5.62
C ASP A 16 8.18 10.77 6.01
N SER A 17 7.74 9.62 6.52
CA SER A 17 6.38 9.41 7.02
C SER A 17 6.01 10.32 8.19
N GLY A 18 6.97 10.79 8.98
CA GLY A 18 6.75 11.69 10.12
C GLY A 18 6.47 13.11 9.69
N VAL A 19 7.29 13.64 8.79
CA VAL A 19 7.10 14.98 8.20
C VAL A 19 5.78 15.04 7.43
N SER A 20 5.53 14.02 6.61
CA SER A 20 4.29 13.93 5.83
C SER A 20 3.07 13.76 6.75
N ALA A 21 3.14 12.90 7.77
CA ALA A 21 2.02 12.74 8.70
C ALA A 21 1.74 14.01 9.50
N ALA A 22 2.75 14.79 9.88
CA ALA A 22 2.51 16.09 10.51
C ALA A 22 1.74 17.04 9.57
N SER A 23 2.14 17.10 8.31
CA SER A 23 1.47 17.94 7.29
C SER A 23 0.03 17.50 7.02
N PHE A 24 -0.20 16.20 6.87
CA PHE A 24 -1.56 15.65 6.68
C PHE A 24 -2.43 15.78 7.94
N GLY A 25 -1.86 15.61 9.13
CA GLY A 25 -2.58 15.80 10.40
C GLY A 25 -3.07 17.24 10.56
N GLU A 26 -2.23 18.23 10.24
CA GLU A 26 -2.62 19.63 10.20
C GLU A 26 -3.70 19.89 9.14
N LEU A 27 -3.48 19.43 7.90
CA LEU A 27 -4.39 19.65 6.79
C LEU A 27 -5.79 19.05 7.02
N LEU A 28 -5.84 17.84 7.57
CA LEU A 28 -7.08 17.11 7.81
C LEU A 28 -7.69 17.42 9.18
N ASN A 29 -6.97 18.16 10.04
CA ASN A 29 -7.32 18.39 11.43
C ASN A 29 -7.60 17.08 12.19
N LEU A 30 -6.64 16.15 12.09
CA LEU A 30 -6.68 14.84 12.73
C LEU A 30 -5.39 14.60 13.53
N ASP A 31 -5.49 13.85 14.61
CA ASP A 31 -4.32 13.36 15.32
C ASP A 31 -3.49 12.43 14.42
N ILE A 32 -2.17 12.49 14.57
CA ILE A 32 -1.25 11.62 13.82
C ILE A 32 -1.46 10.16 14.25
N PRO A 33 -1.85 9.26 13.33
CA PRO A 33 -2.05 7.86 13.66
C PRO A 33 -0.72 7.17 13.98
N PRO A 34 -0.75 6.03 14.70
CA PRO A 34 0.45 5.27 14.98
C PRO A 34 1.13 4.83 13.67
N LYS A 35 2.47 4.78 13.70
CA LYS A 35 3.26 4.19 12.62
C LYS A 35 3.33 2.69 12.81
N ILE A 36 3.12 1.95 11.72
CA ILE A 36 3.28 0.49 11.67
C ILE A 36 4.51 0.20 10.82
N LYS A 37 5.46 -0.57 11.35
CA LYS A 37 6.66 -0.98 10.64
C LYS A 37 6.54 -2.45 10.25
N PHE A 38 6.76 -2.75 8.98
CA PHE A 38 6.85 -4.12 8.49
C PHE A 38 8.21 -4.38 7.89
N TRP A 39 8.74 -5.56 8.19
CA TRP A 39 9.94 -6.12 7.56
C TRP A 39 9.93 -7.66 7.59
N ALA A 40 8.87 -8.30 8.09
CA ALA A 40 8.89 -9.73 8.39
C ALA A 40 8.25 -10.53 7.26
N ARG A 41 9.03 -10.89 6.23
CA ARG A 41 8.57 -11.75 5.13
C ARG A 41 7.96 -13.06 5.62
N ALA A 42 8.45 -13.61 6.73
CA ALA A 42 7.91 -14.84 7.31
C ALA A 42 6.39 -14.76 7.62
N LEU A 43 5.86 -13.55 7.81
CA LEU A 43 4.44 -13.29 8.03
C LEU A 43 3.73 -12.85 6.75
N THR A 44 4.35 -11.98 5.96
CA THR A 44 3.71 -11.35 4.80
C THR A 44 3.84 -12.14 3.51
N GLN A 45 4.79 -13.08 3.43
CA GLN A 45 5.07 -13.87 2.22
C GLN A 45 5.22 -13.02 0.95
N VAL A 46 5.70 -11.79 1.10
CA VAL A 46 5.67 -10.78 0.04
C VAL A 46 6.57 -11.19 -1.14
N THR A 47 6.03 -11.02 -2.33
CA THR A 47 6.74 -11.17 -3.60
C THR A 47 6.59 -9.90 -4.42
N TYR A 48 7.66 -9.51 -5.09
CA TYR A 48 7.77 -8.34 -5.93
C TYR A 48 8.39 -8.75 -7.27
N LYS A 49 7.67 -8.51 -8.36
CA LYS A 49 8.03 -8.97 -9.72
C LYS A 49 8.37 -10.48 -9.76
N GLY A 50 7.63 -11.27 -8.99
CA GLY A 50 7.80 -12.73 -8.87
C GLY A 50 8.91 -13.18 -7.92
N GLU A 51 9.78 -12.28 -7.47
CA GLU A 51 10.87 -12.57 -6.56
C GLU A 51 10.50 -12.22 -5.12
N ALA A 52 10.97 -13.01 -4.17
CA ALA A 52 10.62 -12.78 -2.78
C ALA A 52 11.51 -11.72 -2.13
N THR A 53 10.93 -10.89 -1.27
CA THR A 53 11.57 -9.70 -0.69
C THR A 53 11.13 -9.53 0.77
N GLU A 54 11.84 -8.73 1.57
CA GLU A 54 11.34 -8.33 2.89
C GLU A 54 10.31 -7.20 2.79
N ALA A 55 10.34 -6.44 1.69
CA ALA A 55 9.54 -5.23 1.44
C ALA A 55 9.42 -4.34 2.69
N ASP A 56 10.56 -4.00 3.31
CA ASP A 56 10.56 -3.20 4.53
C ASP A 56 10.00 -1.80 4.29
N VAL A 57 9.13 -1.38 5.20
CA VAL A 57 8.26 -0.23 4.99
C VAL A 57 7.68 0.27 6.31
N VAL A 58 7.42 1.57 6.36
CA VAL A 58 6.67 2.21 7.43
C VAL A 58 5.38 2.77 6.87
N PHE A 59 4.25 2.35 7.43
CA PHE A 59 2.93 2.84 7.10
C PHE A 59 2.37 3.72 8.20
N THR A 60 1.58 4.71 7.82
CA THR A 60 0.64 5.38 8.72
C THR A 60 -0.57 5.81 7.91
N ALA A 61 -1.77 5.66 8.47
CA ALA A 61 -2.99 5.83 7.71
C ALA A 61 -4.01 6.68 8.46
N PHE A 62 -4.41 7.79 7.84
CA PHE A 62 -5.44 8.68 8.35
C PHE A 62 -6.81 8.18 7.91
N LYS A 63 -7.65 7.86 8.89
CA LYS A 63 -9.04 7.46 8.64
C LYS A 63 -9.90 8.71 8.51
N THR A 64 -10.42 8.95 7.30
CA THR A 64 -11.49 9.91 7.08
C THR A 64 -12.85 9.19 7.08
N PRO A 65 -13.99 9.91 7.05
CA PRO A 65 -15.30 9.27 7.00
C PRO A 65 -15.56 8.42 5.74
N THR A 66 -14.79 8.60 4.65
CA THR A 66 -15.09 7.98 3.35
C THR A 66 -13.92 7.21 2.73
N ILE A 67 -12.69 7.69 2.92
CA ILE A 67 -11.49 7.08 2.36
C ILE A 67 -10.34 7.13 3.37
N GLU A 68 -9.45 6.16 3.32
CA GLU A 68 -8.20 6.18 4.07
C GLU A 68 -7.10 6.88 3.26
N VAL A 69 -6.36 7.78 3.91
CA VAL A 69 -5.14 8.37 3.34
C VAL A 69 -3.95 7.65 3.95
N GLU A 70 -3.33 6.78 3.16
CA GLU A 70 -2.16 6.00 3.58
C GLU A 70 -0.87 6.70 3.16
N LEU A 71 0.07 6.84 4.09
CA LEU A 71 1.43 7.31 3.84
C LEU A 71 2.39 6.13 3.97
N ILE A 72 3.21 5.93 2.95
CA ILE A 72 4.10 4.80 2.79
C ILE A 72 5.53 5.31 2.66
N GLN A 73 6.36 5.00 3.65
CA GLN A 73 7.79 5.24 3.58
C GLN A 73 8.50 3.91 3.32
N PRO A 74 8.94 3.64 2.08
CA PRO A 74 9.72 2.44 1.79
C PRO A 74 11.07 2.50 2.50
N GLY A 75 11.57 1.34 2.91
CA GLY A 75 12.95 1.18 3.32
C GLY A 75 13.82 0.69 2.18
N GLU A 76 14.72 -0.26 2.42
CA GLU A 76 15.79 -0.60 1.48
C GLU A 76 15.49 -1.77 0.55
N SER A 77 14.63 -2.70 0.95
CA SER A 77 14.34 -3.90 0.17
C SER A 77 13.54 -3.58 -1.08
N PRO A 78 13.74 -4.32 -2.19
CA PRO A 78 12.98 -4.12 -3.42
C PRO A 78 11.48 -4.25 -3.19
N ASN A 79 10.70 -3.25 -3.62
CA ASN A 79 9.25 -3.24 -3.61
C ASN A 79 8.72 -2.13 -4.54
N VAL A 80 7.42 -2.16 -4.87
CA VAL A 80 6.79 -1.17 -5.79
C VAL A 80 6.89 0.26 -5.27
N TRP A 81 6.86 0.46 -3.95
CA TRP A 81 6.90 1.78 -3.34
C TRP A 81 8.30 2.39 -3.45
N LYS A 82 9.36 1.59 -3.26
CA LYS A 82 10.74 2.01 -3.48
C LYS A 82 10.98 2.39 -4.94
N ASP A 83 10.56 1.54 -5.88
CA ASP A 83 10.66 1.86 -7.32
C ASP A 83 9.94 3.17 -7.68
N HIS A 84 8.76 3.40 -7.09
CA HIS A 84 8.02 4.65 -7.30
C HIS A 84 8.80 5.85 -6.77
N LEU A 85 9.27 5.80 -5.52
CA LEU A 85 10.00 6.89 -4.90
C LEU A 85 11.26 7.25 -5.71
N GLU A 86 12.05 6.26 -6.11
CA GLU A 86 13.27 6.47 -6.87
C GLU A 86 13.01 7.06 -8.26
N LYS A 87 11.92 6.65 -8.91
CA LYS A 87 11.62 7.05 -10.29
C LYS A 87 10.84 8.36 -10.38
N HIS A 88 9.98 8.64 -9.41
CA HIS A 88 8.99 9.70 -9.48
C HIS A 88 9.07 10.71 -8.33
N GLY A 89 9.83 10.41 -7.27
CA GLY A 89 9.81 11.18 -6.03
C GLY A 89 8.55 10.89 -5.19
N GLU A 90 8.29 11.74 -4.21
CA GLU A 90 7.10 11.64 -3.37
C GLU A 90 5.81 11.90 -4.17
N GLY A 91 4.74 11.18 -3.88
CA GLY A 91 3.46 11.38 -4.56
C GLY A 91 2.44 10.27 -4.40
N VAL A 92 1.29 10.45 -5.06
CA VAL A 92 0.23 9.43 -5.12
C VAL A 92 0.75 8.21 -5.88
N HIS A 93 0.73 7.06 -5.22
CA HIS A 93 1.19 5.80 -5.79
C HIS A 93 0.03 4.94 -6.30
N HIS A 94 -0.99 4.71 -5.48
CA HIS A 94 -2.10 3.84 -5.83
C HIS A 94 -3.40 4.22 -5.13
N ILE A 95 -4.46 3.60 -5.62
CA ILE A 95 -5.78 3.54 -5.01
C ILE A 95 -6.09 2.10 -4.67
N SER A 96 -6.78 1.87 -3.55
CA SER A 96 -7.21 0.54 -3.14
C SER A 96 -8.71 0.40 -3.30
N LEU A 97 -9.12 -0.81 -3.68
CA LEU A 97 -10.50 -1.18 -3.92
C LEU A 97 -10.85 -2.36 -3.02
N GLU A 98 -12.05 -2.33 -2.43
CA GLU A 98 -12.58 -3.48 -1.71
C GLU A 98 -13.17 -4.49 -2.70
N LEU A 99 -12.79 -5.77 -2.52
CA LEU A 99 -13.19 -6.87 -3.38
C LEU A 99 -13.86 -7.96 -2.55
N ASP A 100 -14.95 -8.52 -3.06
CA ASP A 100 -15.64 -9.66 -2.43
C ASP A 100 -14.80 -10.95 -2.49
N ASN A 101 -14.00 -11.11 -3.54
CA ASN A 101 -13.14 -12.28 -3.76
C ASN A 101 -11.87 -11.88 -4.53
N LEU A 102 -10.75 -11.78 -3.81
CA LEU A 102 -9.47 -11.39 -4.40
C LEU A 102 -9.01 -12.36 -5.50
N GLN A 103 -9.11 -13.68 -5.27
CA GLN A 103 -8.58 -14.68 -6.20
C GLN A 103 -9.34 -14.70 -7.53
N GLU A 104 -10.68 -14.65 -7.50
CA GLU A 104 -11.50 -14.53 -8.71
C GLU A 104 -11.11 -13.27 -9.50
N ARG A 105 -10.93 -12.14 -8.80
CA ARG A 105 -10.62 -10.85 -9.44
C ARG A 105 -9.19 -10.79 -9.97
N LEU A 106 -8.23 -11.43 -9.31
CA LEU A 106 -6.88 -11.59 -9.83
C LEU A 106 -6.89 -12.39 -11.14
N SER A 107 -7.63 -13.51 -11.19
CA SER A 107 -7.80 -14.30 -12.43
C SER A 107 -8.41 -13.46 -13.56
N ASP A 108 -9.50 -12.71 -13.27
CA ASP A 108 -10.13 -11.80 -14.24
C ASP A 108 -9.15 -10.75 -14.80
N CYS A 109 -8.27 -10.22 -13.95
CA CYS A 109 -7.25 -9.25 -14.34
C CYS A 109 -6.16 -9.88 -15.21
N GLN A 110 -5.67 -11.07 -14.83
CA GLN A 110 -4.67 -11.82 -15.59
C GLN A 110 -5.18 -12.24 -16.96
N GLU A 111 -6.43 -12.71 -17.07
CA GLU A 111 -7.06 -13.04 -18.36
C GLU A 111 -7.15 -11.84 -19.32
N LYS A 112 -7.16 -10.62 -18.77
CA LYS A 112 -7.15 -9.36 -19.53
C LYS A 112 -5.74 -8.83 -19.80
N GLY A 113 -4.70 -9.54 -19.37
CA GLY A 113 -3.31 -9.15 -19.57
C GLY A 113 -2.76 -8.16 -18.54
N TYR A 114 -3.37 -8.07 -17.35
CA TYR A 114 -2.80 -7.30 -16.24
C TYR A 114 -1.97 -8.21 -15.32
N ASP A 115 -0.71 -7.83 -15.12
CA ASP A 115 0.22 -8.57 -14.28
C ASP A 115 0.13 -8.16 -12.79
N VAL A 116 0.37 -9.14 -11.91
CA VAL A 116 0.58 -8.89 -10.49
C VAL A 116 2.04 -8.50 -10.27
N ILE A 117 2.28 -7.23 -9.96
CA ILE A 117 3.65 -6.71 -9.77
C ILE A 117 4.15 -6.84 -8.33
N GLN A 118 3.25 -6.90 -7.34
CA GLN A 118 3.56 -7.19 -5.95
C GLN A 118 2.35 -7.80 -5.27
N GLN A 119 2.58 -8.79 -4.39
CA GLN A 119 1.54 -9.43 -3.59
C GLN A 119 2.12 -9.91 -2.26
N GLY A 120 1.26 -10.05 -1.26
CA GLY A 120 1.59 -10.59 0.05
C GLY A 120 0.35 -10.63 0.94
N GLU A 121 0.47 -11.28 2.08
CA GLU A 121 -0.52 -11.30 3.13
C GLU A 121 -0.33 -10.13 4.08
N TYR A 122 -1.43 -9.63 4.65
CA TYR A 122 -1.32 -8.76 5.80
C TYR A 122 -0.79 -9.54 7.01
N TRP A 123 -0.15 -8.82 7.93
CA TRP A 123 0.42 -9.38 9.16
C TRP A 123 -0.58 -10.13 10.06
N ASN A 124 -1.88 -9.91 9.87
CA ASN A 124 -2.97 -10.57 10.59
C ASN A 124 -3.56 -11.76 9.80
N GLY A 125 -3.01 -12.11 8.64
CA GLY A 125 -3.45 -13.22 7.80
C GLY A 125 -4.77 -12.99 7.06
N HIS A 126 -5.26 -11.75 7.00
CA HIS A 126 -6.44 -11.37 6.22
C HIS A 126 -6.01 -10.57 4.99
N SER A 127 -6.02 -11.19 3.82
CA SER A 127 -5.90 -10.53 2.51
C SER A 127 -7.26 -10.17 1.90
#